data_AF-C4FEJ6-F1
#
_entry.id   AF-C4FEJ6-F1
#
_cell.length_a   1.000
_cell.length_b   1.000
_cell.length_c   1.000
_cell.angle_alpha   90.00
_cell.angle_beta   90.00
_cell.angle_gamma   90.00
#
_symmetry.space_group_name_H-M   'P 1'
#
loop_
_entity.id
_entity.type
_entity.pdbx_description
1 polymer ?
#
loop_
_entity_poly.entity_id
_entity_poly.type
_entity_poly.pdbx_seq_one_letter_code
_entity_poly.pdbx_strand_id
1 'polypeptide(L)'
;MDYLVLLGILIVIVDFALKLDAILIIFAAAIVTALVGGIGAPFVLAFGANPAVVGVLALTCGYCGTLLTPMAANFNIVPVALLEMKDRMGVIKNQILPALVMISVQIVYMLIAS
;
A
#
# COMPACT_ATOMS: atom_id res chain seq x y z
N MET A 1 15.77 32.60 16.90
CA MET A 1 14.78 32.15 15.89
C MET A 1 15.43 32.09 14.50
N ASP A 2 16.71 31.79 14.43
CA ASP A 2 17.32 30.44 14.30
C ASP A 2 17.29 29.99 12.83
N TYR A 3 18.10 30.67 12.01
CA TYR A 3 18.43 30.21 10.66
C TYR A 3 18.85 28.73 10.64
N LEU A 4 19.46 28.22 11.72
CA LEU A 4 19.71 26.79 11.93
C LEU A 4 18.44 25.92 11.88
N VAL A 5 17.33 26.36 12.44
CA VAL A 5 16.05 25.63 12.42
C VAL A 5 15.46 25.61 11.02
N LEU A 6 15.50 26.73 10.30
CA LEU A 6 15.11 26.82 8.88
C LEU A 6 15.96 25.91 7.98
N LEU A 7 17.28 25.89 8.20
CA LEU A 7 18.22 25.06 7.46
C LEU A 7 18.00 23.57 7.78
N GLY A 8 17.72 23.23 9.04
CA GLY A 8 17.33 21.88 9.47
C GLY A 8 16.03 21.40 8.82
N ILE A 9 15.00 22.24 8.76
CA ILE A 9 13.72 21.92 8.09
C ILE A 9 13.95 21.73 6.58
N LEU A 10 14.75 22.59 5.95
CA LEU A 10 15.06 22.49 4.52
C LEU A 10 15.77 21.17 4.19
N ILE A 11 16.76 20.76 4.99
CA ILE A 11 17.47 19.49 4.82
C ILE A 11 16.50 18.32 4.93
N VAL A 12 15.63 18.30 5.94
CA VAL A 12 14.63 17.23 6.12
C VAL A 12 13.67 17.13 4.93
N ILE A 13 13.21 18.25 4.38
CA ILE A 13 12.31 18.27 3.20
C ILE A 13 13.03 17.77 1.96
N VAL A 14 14.28 18.21 1.73
CA VAL A 14 15.09 17.80 0.59
C VAL A 14 15.44 16.30 0.66
N ASP A 15 15.81 15.79 1.83
CA ASP A 15 16.03 14.36 2.05
C ASP A 15 14.75 13.54 1.82
N PHE A 16 13.58 14.05 2.24
CA PHE A 16 12.31 13.38 1.96
C PHE A 16 11.96 13.37 0.47
N ALA A 17 12.27 14.46 -0.24
CA ALA A 17 12.00 14.60 -1.67
C ALA A 17 12.95 13.77 -2.55
N LEU A 18 14.19 13.56 -2.11
CA LEU A 18 15.22 12.81 -2.86
C LEU A 18 15.25 11.32 -2.56
N LYS A 19 14.42 10.81 -1.65
CA LYS A 19 14.31 9.36 -1.40
C LYS A 19 13.83 8.65 -2.68
N LEU A 20 14.78 8.08 -3.42
CA LEU A 20 14.56 7.20 -4.57
C LEU A 20 13.57 6.09 -4.25
N ASP A 21 13.56 5.62 -3.01
CA ASP A 21 12.65 4.61 -2.48
C ASP A 21 11.17 5.05 -2.58
N ALA A 22 10.88 6.32 -2.37
CA ALA A 22 9.52 6.87 -2.46
C ALA A 22 9.05 6.97 -3.92
N ILE A 23 9.94 7.38 -4.82
CA ILE A 23 9.66 7.43 -6.27
C ILE A 23 9.41 6.02 -6.82
N LEU A 24 10.22 5.04 -6.42
CA LEU A 24 10.06 3.64 -6.80
C LEU A 24 8.72 3.07 -6.31
N ILE A 25 8.30 3.42 -5.10
CA ILE A 25 7.00 3.04 -4.53
C ILE A 25 5.85 3.58 -5.37
N ILE A 26 5.90 4.86 -5.74
CA ILE A 26 4.87 5.50 -6.57
C ILE A 26 4.82 4.85 -7.96
N PHE A 27 5.98 4.57 -8.55
CA PHE A 27 6.07 3.92 -9.85
C PHE A 27 5.53 2.48 -9.81
N ALA A 28 5.85 1.72 -8.77
CA ALA A 28 5.31 0.38 -8.56
C ALA A 28 3.78 0.41 -8.37
N ALA A 29 3.25 1.35 -7.59
CA ALA A 29 1.81 1.53 -7.41
C ALA A 29 1.10 1.89 -8.72
N ALA A 30 1.71 2.75 -9.55
CA ALA A 30 1.18 3.11 -10.86
C ALA A 30 1.14 1.91 -11.82
N ILE A 31 2.21 1.11 -11.88
CA ILE A 31 2.27 -0.11 -12.70
C ILE A 31 1.21 -1.12 -12.24
N VAL A 32 1.12 -1.39 -10.94
CA VAL A 32 0.13 -2.34 -10.40
C VAL A 32 -1.29 -1.88 -10.73
N THR A 33 -1.58 -0.59 -10.55
CA THR A 33 -2.89 -0.02 -10.90
C THR A 33 -3.19 -0.17 -12.39
N ALA A 34 -2.21 0.09 -13.25
CA ALA A 34 -2.35 -0.08 -14.70
C ALA A 34 -2.57 -1.55 -15.09
N LEU A 35 -1.89 -2.50 -14.47
CA LEU A 35 -2.09 -3.93 -14.70
C LEU A 35 -3.46 -4.41 -14.20
N VAL A 36 -3.89 -3.96 -13.03
CA VAL A 36 -5.22 -4.27 -12.49
C VAL A 36 -6.32 -3.72 -13.38
N GLY A 37 -6.23 -2.45 -13.80
CA GLY A 37 -7.24 -1.84 -14.67
C GLY A 37 -7.20 -2.37 -16.11
N GLY A 38 -6.00 -2.60 -16.64
CA GLY A 38 -5.80 -2.96 -18.06
C GLY A 38 -5.89 -4.46 -18.36
N ILE A 39 -5.55 -5.33 -17.40
CA ILE A 39 -5.56 -6.78 -17.58
C ILE A 39 -6.52 -7.45 -16.59
N GLY A 40 -6.42 -7.09 -15.31
CA GLY A 40 -7.20 -7.73 -14.25
C GLY A 40 -8.72 -7.51 -14.41
N ALA A 41 -9.15 -6.26 -14.55
CA ALA A 41 -10.55 -5.89 -14.68
C ALA A 41 -11.23 -6.54 -15.90
N PRO A 42 -10.73 -6.43 -17.15
CA PRO A 42 -11.37 -7.10 -18.28
C PRO A 42 -11.40 -8.63 -18.13
N PHE A 43 -10.40 -9.22 -17.46
CA PHE A 43 -10.39 -10.65 -17.17
C PHE A 43 -11.57 -11.07 -16.27
N VAL A 44 -11.78 -10.43 -15.11
CA VAL A 44 -12.90 -10.80 -14.23
C VAL A 44 -14.27 -10.43 -14.82
N LEU A 45 -14.36 -9.34 -15.58
CA LEU A 45 -15.60 -8.96 -16.27
C LEU A 45 -16.01 -9.98 -17.33
N ALA A 46 -15.04 -10.63 -17.99
CA ALA A 46 -15.33 -11.71 -18.94
C ALA A 46 -15.98 -12.95 -18.29
N PHE A 47 -15.83 -13.13 -16.97
CA PHE A 47 -16.51 -14.18 -16.19
C PHE A 47 -17.86 -13.73 -15.61
N GLY A 48 -18.36 -12.55 -15.99
CA GLY A 48 -19.67 -12.04 -15.57
C GLY A 48 -19.67 -11.25 -14.26
N ALA A 49 -18.50 -10.85 -13.75
CA ALA A 49 -18.43 -10.06 -12.52
C ALA A 49 -19.08 -8.67 -12.68
N ASN A 50 -19.75 -8.19 -11.63
CA ASN A 50 -20.34 -6.86 -11.60
C ASN A 50 -19.26 -5.74 -11.66
N PRO A 51 -19.28 -4.84 -12.67
CA PRO A 51 -18.27 -3.79 -12.83
C PRO A 51 -18.24 -2.76 -11.71
N ALA A 52 -19.37 -2.48 -11.05
CA ALA A 52 -19.40 -1.58 -9.90
C ALA A 52 -18.65 -2.19 -8.71
N VAL A 53 -18.81 -3.50 -8.49
CA VAL A 53 -18.15 -4.24 -7.41
C VAL A 53 -16.65 -4.35 -7.67
N VAL A 54 -16.26 -4.71 -8.90
CA VAL A 54 -14.85 -4.75 -9.32
C VAL A 54 -14.19 -3.37 -9.16
N GLY A 55 -14.87 -2.30 -9.57
CA GLY A 55 -14.34 -0.93 -9.49
C GLY A 55 -14.05 -0.45 -8.07
N VAL A 56 -14.86 -0.88 -7.10
CA VAL A 56 -14.67 -0.48 -5.68
C VAL A 56 -13.66 -1.39 -4.97
N LEU A 57 -13.67 -2.70 -5.23
CA LEU A 57 -12.92 -3.68 -4.45
C LEU A 57 -11.52 -4.00 -4.98
N ALA A 58 -11.26 -3.80 -6.28
CA ALA A 58 -10.01 -4.25 -6.88
C ALA A 58 -8.77 -3.60 -6.24
N LEU A 59 -8.82 -2.29 -5.99
CA LEU A 59 -7.70 -1.55 -5.38
C LEU A 59 -7.56 -1.82 -3.88
N THR A 60 -8.67 -2.00 -3.16
CA THR A 60 -8.64 -2.31 -1.73
C THR A 60 -8.11 -3.72 -1.47
N CYS A 61 -8.45 -4.71 -2.31
CA CYS A 61 -7.81 -6.03 -2.32
C CYS A 61 -6.30 -5.93 -2.61
N GLY A 62 -5.92 -5.14 -3.63
CA GLY A 62 -4.51 -4.92 -3.96
C GLY A 62 -3.71 -4.31 -2.81
N TYR A 63 -4.29 -3.33 -2.12
CA TYR A 63 -3.65 -2.66 -0.97
C TYR A 63 -3.37 -3.63 0.18
N CYS A 64 -4.31 -4.53 0.49
CA CYS A 64 -4.10 -5.58 1.50
C CYS A 64 -2.90 -6.48 1.16
N GLY A 65 -2.67 -6.78 -0.14
CA GLY A 65 -1.51 -7.53 -0.59
C GLY A 65 -0.20 -6.73 -0.46
N THR A 66 -0.21 -5.44 -0.86
CA THR A 66 0.97 -4.57 -0.77
C THR A 66 1.48 -4.43 0.67
N LEU A 67 0.58 -4.37 1.66
CA LEU A 67 0.93 -4.27 3.08
C LEU A 67 1.69 -5.49 3.63
N LEU A 68 1.64 -6.64 2.94
CA LEU A 68 2.39 -7.84 3.31
C LEU A 68 3.78 -7.92 2.66
N THR A 69 4.11 -6.96 1.79
CA THR A 69 5.41 -6.92 1.10
C THR A 69 6.42 -6.03 1.83
N PRO A 70 7.73 -6.14 1.54
CA PRO A 70 8.75 -5.26 2.12
C PRO A 70 8.49 -3.76 1.89
N MET A 71 7.68 -3.40 0.90
CA MET A 71 7.24 -2.03 0.62
C MET A 71 6.50 -1.38 1.81
N ALA A 72 5.82 -2.19 2.63
CA ALA A 72 5.10 -1.72 3.81
C ALA A 72 6.02 -1.17 4.91
N ALA A 73 7.31 -1.51 4.90
CA ALA A 73 8.27 -0.99 5.87
C ALA A 73 8.40 0.54 5.78
N ASN A 74 8.27 1.11 4.58
CA ASN A 74 8.34 2.56 4.38
C ASN A 74 7.08 3.28 4.91
N PHE A 75 5.90 2.66 4.82
CA PHE A 75 4.67 3.22 5.40
C PHE A 75 4.65 3.11 6.94
N ASN A 76 5.24 2.04 7.47
CA ASN A 76 5.28 1.77 8.90
C ASN A 76 6.51 2.38 9.61
N ILE A 77 7.35 3.18 8.93
CA ILE A 77 8.60 3.72 9.51
C ILE A 77 8.37 4.65 10.71
N VAL A 78 7.30 5.44 10.67
CA VAL A 78 6.93 6.37 11.75
C VAL A 78 6.49 5.62 13.01
N PRO A 79 5.51 4.70 12.98
CA PRO A 79 5.14 3.94 14.19
C PRO A 79 6.27 3.04 14.69
N VAL A 80 7.10 2.48 13.81
CA VAL A 80 8.30 1.69 14.19
C VAL A 80 9.30 2.55 14.97
N ALA A 81 9.52 3.79 14.54
CA ALA A 81 10.42 4.72 15.23
C ALA A 81 9.84 5.22 16.55
N LEU A 82 8.54 5.56 16.59
CA LEU A 82 7.86 6.02 17.81
C LEU A 82 7.79 4.95 18.91
N LEU A 83 7.63 3.69 18.52
CA LEU A 83 7.55 2.55 19.45
C LEU A 83 8.93 1.91 19.73
N GLU A 84 10.02 2.51 19.25
CA GLU A 84 11.40 2.01 19.35
C GLU A 84 11.51 0.50 19.07
N MET A 85 10.81 0.02 18.05
CA MET A 85 10.73 -1.40 17.75
C MET A 85 12.10 -1.96 17.34
N LYS A 86 12.52 -3.03 18.01
CA LYS A 86 13.78 -3.73 17.70
C LYS A 86 13.77 -4.38 16.30
N ASP A 87 12.60 -4.85 15.85
CA ASP A 87 12.41 -5.43 14.51
C ASP A 87 11.60 -4.49 13.62
N ARG A 88 12.24 -3.89 12.61
CA ARG A 88 11.57 -3.01 11.64
C ARG A 88 10.51 -3.72 10.79
N MET A 89 10.62 -5.04 10.63
CA MET A 89 9.65 -5.87 9.90
C MET A 89 8.58 -6.48 10.83
N GLY A 90 8.65 -6.21 12.14
CA GLY A 90 7.72 -6.75 13.13
C GLY A 90 6.27 -6.34 12.86
N VAL A 91 6.06 -5.13 12.33
CA VAL A 91 4.72 -4.65 11.97
C VAL A 91 4.11 -5.47 10.84
N ILE A 92 4.90 -5.81 9.80
CA ILE A 92 4.44 -6.60 8.65
C ILE A 92 4.03 -8.00 9.11
N LYS A 93 4.83 -8.62 9.99
CA LYS A 93 4.50 -9.94 10.58
C LYS A 93 3.17 -9.91 11.33
N ASN A 94 2.93 -8.85 12.10
CA ASN A 94 1.66 -8.69 12.82
C ASN A 94 0.49 -8.32 11.89
N GLN A 95 0.76 -7.75 10.72
CA GLN A 95 -0.25 -7.41 9.71
C GLN A 95 -0.71 -8.60 8.87
N ILE A 96 0.00 -9.74 8.88
CA ILE A 96 -0.38 -10.96 8.15
C ILE A 96 -1.81 -11.38 8.46
N LEU A 97 -2.13 -11.52 9.74
CA LEU A 97 -3.45 -11.97 10.15
C LEU A 97 -4.59 -11.01 9.72
N PRO A 98 -4.56 -9.70 10.05
CA PRO A 98 -5.61 -8.79 9.62
C PRO A 98 -5.69 -8.64 8.11
N ALA A 99 -4.56 -8.67 7.38
CA ALA A 99 -4.59 -8.61 5.91
C ALA A 99 -5.28 -9.85 5.31
N LEU A 100 -4.98 -11.05 5.81
CA LEU A 100 -5.64 -12.28 5.36
C LEU A 100 -7.15 -12.22 5.65
N VAL A 101 -7.56 -11.75 6.83
CA VAL A 101 -8.98 -11.60 7.17
C VAL A 101 -9.66 -10.62 6.21
N MET A 102 -9.04 -9.46 5.95
CA MET A 102 -9.60 -8.44 5.05
C MET A 102 -9.70 -8.93 3.60
N ILE A 103 -8.68 -9.63 3.08
CA ILE A 103 -8.73 -10.26 1.76
C ILE A 103 -9.85 -11.28 1.70
N SER A 104 -9.99 -12.13 2.72
CA SER A 104 -11.04 -13.14 2.78
C SER A 104 -12.44 -12.51 2.71
N VAL A 105 -12.68 -11.48 3.51
CA VAL A 105 -13.97 -10.76 3.53
C VAL A 105 -14.26 -10.12 2.17
N GLN A 106 -13.27 -9.49 1.54
CA GLN A 106 -13.47 -8.85 0.25
C GLN A 106 -13.74 -9.87 -0.88
N ILE A 107 -13.07 -11.02 -0.87
CA ILE A 107 -13.35 -12.11 -1.82
C ILE A 107 -14.77 -12.62 -1.63
N VAL A 108 -15.19 -12.90 -0.39
CA VAL A 108 -16.55 -13.36 -0.09
C VAL A 108 -17.59 -12.33 -0.52
N TYR A 109 -17.36 -11.05 -0.23
CA TYR A 109 -18.25 -9.98 -0.66
C TYR A 109 -18.31 -9.88 -2.19
N MET A 110 -17.18 -10.03 -2.88
CA MET A 110 -17.14 -10.07 -4.34
C MET A 110 -17.95 -11.24 -4.91
N LEU A 111 -17.93 -12.43 -4.29
CA LEU A 111 -18.74 -13.58 -4.71
C LEU A 111 -20.24 -13.43 -4.47
N ILE A 112 -20.64 -12.69 -3.43
CA ILE A 112 -22.05 -12.46 -3.11
C ILE A 112 -22.63 -11.32 -3.97
N ALA A 113 -21.80 -10.31 -4.28
CA ALA A 113 -22.22 -9.11 -5.01
C ALA A 113 -21.92 -9.17 -6.53
N SER A 114 -21.18 -10.19 -7.00
CA SER A 114 -20.91 -10.45 -8.41
C SER A 114 -22.14 -10.92 -9.18
#